data_AF-A0A2R6JLS7-F1
#
_entry.id   AF-A0A2R6JLS7-F1
#
_cell.length_a   1.000
_cell.length_b   1.000
_cell.length_c   1.000
_cell.angle_alpha   90.00
_cell.angle_beta   90.00
_cell.angle_gamma   90.00
#
_symmetry.space_group_name_H-M   'P 1'
#
loop_
_entity.id
_entity.type
_entity.pdbx_description
1 polymer ?
#
loop_
_entity_poly.entity_id
_entity_poly.type
_entity_poly.pdbx_seq_one_letter_code
_entity_poly.pdbx_strand_id
1 'polypeptide(L)'
;MSAKGIEEDRVLDDRVEELAASERVAFDDVVEFLVALPDEETVEHRIDVENLVARVPGAVEHLRELLAREGLVFEDANATTVRFGAFLALQAHYRRQRDVAAMERLHEEYDHLFSDRPMYEAARAQLLRVRGGQDDHERAVRAFESVVEEAPDDPWLQHNLAETIVEGLEDDVLPAADRGKYRRQAREAVDRALERRPEHGPYHVTRGRVLALSGEFDRARAEIERGIHLTDAGEEGYALRTARFQRHLLGVEIREAEERFGTRIEDAEERIDDLERRSEAAIEDVRAETDEAIEELRAESDEVAEDLRSRADGTLEDLHRRAEGVRDGFRNASLQFLGFFTAVLAAVVTTVQIATSYGPRPAGALILMVFGGLTASMGAFAGLVADEDGPGRPEATMVLAGIGLLALGYAALLVG
;
A
#
# COMPACT_ATOMS: atom_id res chain seq x y z
N MET A 1 29.15 -47.67 -0.92
CA MET A 1 29.09 -48.45 -2.17
C MET A 1 29.02 -47.43 -3.28
N SER A 2 29.89 -47.34 -4.28
CA SER A 2 31.30 -47.75 -4.47
C SER A 2 31.77 -46.85 -5.62
N ALA A 3 32.98 -46.30 -5.59
CA ALA A 3 33.60 -45.50 -6.66
C ALA A 3 33.79 -46.26 -8.00
N LYS A 4 33.13 -47.42 -8.15
CA LYS A 4 33.30 -48.39 -9.21
C LYS A 4 32.68 -47.96 -10.55
N GLY A 5 31.68 -47.09 -10.52
CA GLY A 5 31.02 -46.60 -11.74
C GLY A 5 31.77 -45.49 -12.47
N ILE A 6 32.79 -44.87 -11.83
CA ILE A 6 33.62 -43.82 -12.44
C ILE A 6 34.96 -44.42 -12.91
N GLU A 7 35.48 -45.44 -12.23
CA GLU A 7 36.69 -46.18 -12.62
C GLU A 7 36.55 -46.92 -13.96
N GLU A 8 35.35 -47.38 -14.32
CA GLU A 8 35.11 -48.09 -15.58
C GLU A 8 35.20 -47.20 -16.84
N ASP A 9 35.18 -45.87 -16.70
CA ASP A 9 35.15 -44.92 -17.81
C ASP A 9 36.51 -44.23 -18.10
N ARG A 10 37.58 -44.54 -17.35
CA ARG A 10 38.89 -43.88 -17.51
C ARG A 10 39.87 -44.76 -18.26
N VAL A 11 39.89 -44.64 -19.58
CA VAL A 11 40.72 -45.48 -20.43
C VAL A 11 42.21 -45.12 -20.32
N LEU A 12 42.52 -43.84 -20.08
CA LEU A 12 43.90 -43.32 -20.10
C LEU A 12 44.37 -42.72 -18.76
N ASP A 13 43.74 -43.06 -17.62
CA ASP A 13 44.08 -42.47 -16.31
C ASP A 13 45.56 -42.70 -15.94
N ASP A 14 46.06 -43.91 -16.14
CA ASP A 14 47.46 -44.27 -15.88
C ASP A 14 48.42 -43.38 -16.68
N ARG A 15 48.09 -43.05 -17.93
CA ARG A 15 48.91 -42.17 -18.77
C ARG A 15 48.87 -40.73 -18.29
N VAL A 16 47.71 -40.26 -17.82
CA VAL A 16 47.60 -38.94 -17.19
C VAL A 16 48.46 -38.87 -15.93
N GLU A 17 48.52 -39.95 -15.14
CA GLU A 17 49.37 -40.06 -13.95
C GLU A 17 50.85 -40.03 -14.28
N GLU A 18 51.27 -40.80 -15.29
CA GLU A 18 52.65 -40.80 -15.77
C GLU A 18 53.09 -39.42 -16.28
N LEU A 19 52.22 -38.76 -17.07
CA LEU A 19 52.45 -37.40 -17.57
C LEU A 19 52.50 -36.38 -16.43
N ALA A 20 51.62 -36.47 -15.45
CA ALA A 20 51.58 -35.56 -14.30
C ALA A 20 52.79 -35.73 -13.37
N ALA A 21 53.34 -36.96 -13.28
CA ALA A 21 54.53 -37.26 -12.48
C ALA A 21 55.84 -36.86 -13.17
N SER A 22 55.81 -36.58 -14.47
CA SER A 22 57.00 -36.26 -15.26
C SER A 22 57.54 -34.85 -14.94
N GLU A 23 58.87 -34.72 -14.81
CA GLU A 23 59.52 -33.42 -14.52
C GLU A 23 59.30 -32.40 -15.65
N ARG A 24 59.17 -32.88 -16.88
CA ARG A 24 58.82 -32.09 -18.06
C ARG A 24 57.95 -32.92 -18.99
N VAL A 25 56.79 -32.38 -19.34
CA VAL A 25 55.88 -32.97 -20.33
C VAL A 25 56.48 -32.77 -21.73
N ALA A 26 56.72 -33.85 -22.47
CA ALA A 26 57.20 -33.75 -23.85
C ALA A 26 56.03 -33.60 -24.84
N PHE A 27 56.32 -33.02 -26.01
CA PHE A 27 55.34 -32.85 -27.08
C PHE A 27 54.82 -34.22 -27.58
N ASP A 28 55.73 -35.17 -27.77
CA ASP A 28 55.40 -36.50 -28.29
C ASP A 28 54.48 -37.27 -27.34
N ASP A 29 54.68 -37.16 -26.02
CA ASP A 29 53.81 -37.85 -25.04
C ASP A 29 52.37 -37.32 -25.08
N VAL A 30 52.18 -36.00 -25.30
CA VAL A 30 50.86 -35.39 -25.47
C VAL A 30 50.22 -35.84 -26.79
N VAL A 31 51.01 -35.96 -27.87
CA VAL A 31 50.53 -36.49 -29.14
C VAL A 31 50.09 -37.94 -28.99
N GLU A 32 50.90 -38.79 -28.38
CA GLU A 32 50.56 -40.19 -28.16
C GLU A 32 49.33 -40.34 -27.27
N PHE A 33 49.12 -39.45 -26.30
CA PHE A 33 47.90 -39.39 -25.51
C PHE A 33 46.68 -39.14 -26.40
N LEU A 34 46.72 -38.09 -27.24
CA LEU A 34 45.62 -37.72 -28.11
C LEU A 34 45.35 -38.75 -29.22
N VAL A 35 46.39 -39.43 -29.73
CA VAL A 35 46.26 -40.53 -30.70
C VAL A 35 45.50 -41.72 -30.10
N ALA A 36 45.65 -41.96 -28.79
CA ALA A 36 44.99 -43.07 -28.11
C ALA A 36 43.60 -42.71 -27.57
N LEU A 37 43.14 -41.46 -27.76
CA LEU A 37 41.79 -41.09 -27.33
C LEU A 37 40.75 -41.95 -28.06
N PRO A 38 39.70 -42.39 -27.36
CA PRO A 38 38.56 -43.03 -28.01
C PRO A 38 37.81 -42.01 -28.88
N ASP A 39 36.77 -42.49 -29.57
CA ASP A 39 35.96 -41.66 -30.45
C ASP A 39 35.38 -40.43 -29.71
N GLU A 40 35.29 -39.29 -30.39
CA GLU A 40 34.96 -37.99 -29.78
C GLU A 40 33.57 -37.92 -29.15
N GLU A 41 32.64 -38.78 -29.58
CA GLU A 41 31.29 -38.87 -29.03
C GLU A 41 31.22 -39.70 -27.74
N THR A 42 32.30 -40.39 -27.39
CA THR A 42 32.36 -41.25 -26.19
C THR A 42 32.50 -40.45 -24.90
N VAL A 43 32.05 -41.02 -23.80
CA VAL A 43 32.16 -40.34 -22.50
C VAL A 43 33.61 -40.38 -22.01
N GLU A 44 34.30 -41.48 -22.30
CA GLU A 44 35.70 -41.74 -22.04
C GLU A 44 36.58 -40.63 -22.66
N HIS A 45 36.33 -40.26 -23.93
CA HIS A 45 37.05 -39.18 -24.59
C HIS A 45 36.96 -37.87 -23.80
N ARG A 46 35.75 -37.49 -23.39
CA ARG A 46 35.54 -36.25 -22.63
C ARG A 46 36.21 -36.29 -21.26
N ILE A 47 36.13 -37.42 -20.56
CA ILE A 47 36.77 -37.59 -19.24
C ILE A 47 38.29 -37.49 -19.38
N ASP A 48 38.88 -38.21 -20.33
CA ASP A 48 40.33 -38.24 -20.54
C ASP A 48 40.87 -36.86 -20.96
N VAL A 49 40.14 -36.15 -21.83
CA VAL A 49 40.46 -34.77 -22.22
C VAL A 49 40.39 -33.80 -21.03
N GLU A 50 39.35 -33.89 -20.20
CA GLU A 50 39.22 -33.05 -19.01
C GLU A 50 40.30 -33.35 -17.97
N ASN A 51 40.67 -34.62 -17.81
CA ASN A 51 41.72 -35.05 -16.88
C ASN A 51 43.11 -34.59 -17.33
N LEU A 52 43.42 -34.67 -18.63
CA LEU A 52 44.70 -34.19 -19.17
C LEU A 52 44.93 -32.72 -18.79
N VAL A 53 43.96 -31.83 -19.06
CA VAL A 53 44.15 -30.39 -18.82
C VAL A 53 43.97 -29.97 -17.37
N ALA A 54 43.32 -30.79 -16.55
CA ALA A 54 43.29 -30.59 -15.11
C ALA A 54 44.64 -30.97 -14.49
N ARG A 55 45.08 -32.21 -14.70
CA ARG A 55 46.19 -32.83 -13.97
C ARG A 55 47.56 -32.58 -14.60
N VAL A 56 47.62 -32.19 -15.88
CA VAL A 56 48.87 -31.97 -16.64
C VAL A 56 48.92 -30.55 -17.22
N PRO A 57 49.15 -29.50 -16.42
CA PRO A 57 49.19 -28.12 -16.90
C PRO A 57 50.23 -27.88 -18.01
N GLY A 58 51.33 -28.64 -18.00
CA GLY A 58 52.38 -28.58 -19.02
C GLY A 58 51.94 -29.05 -20.42
N ALA A 59 50.81 -29.75 -20.54
CA ALA A 59 50.30 -30.18 -21.84
C ALA A 59 49.75 -29.01 -22.68
N VAL A 60 49.33 -27.91 -22.05
CA VAL A 60 48.57 -26.83 -22.70
C VAL A 60 49.35 -26.14 -23.81
N GLU A 61 50.65 -25.90 -23.64
CA GLU A 61 51.49 -25.32 -24.69
C GLU A 61 51.61 -26.26 -25.89
N HIS A 62 51.79 -27.56 -25.63
CA HIS A 62 51.86 -28.59 -26.68
C HIS A 62 50.53 -28.76 -27.42
N LEU A 63 49.39 -28.65 -26.73
CA LEU A 63 48.07 -28.67 -27.36
C LEU A 63 47.88 -27.51 -28.33
N ARG A 64 48.34 -26.29 -27.97
CA ARG A 64 48.30 -25.12 -28.88
C ARG A 64 49.22 -25.33 -30.08
N GLU A 65 50.43 -25.81 -29.83
CA GLU A 65 51.41 -26.10 -30.86
C GLU A 65 50.90 -27.15 -31.85
N LEU A 66 50.27 -28.21 -31.35
CA LEU A 66 49.67 -29.27 -32.15
C LEU A 66 48.51 -28.76 -33.01
N LEU A 67 47.64 -27.93 -32.42
CA LEU A 67 46.49 -27.39 -33.11
C LEU A 67 46.90 -26.43 -34.25
N ALA A 68 47.94 -25.64 -34.05
CA ALA A 68 48.47 -24.68 -35.04
C ALA A 68 49.33 -25.34 -36.14
N ARG A 69 49.81 -26.57 -35.95
CA ARG A 69 50.66 -27.28 -36.92
C ARG A 69 49.85 -27.89 -38.05
N GLU A 70 50.18 -27.52 -39.27
CA GLU A 70 49.65 -28.13 -40.50
C GLU A 70 50.53 -29.30 -40.98
N GLY A 71 49.94 -30.23 -41.75
CA GLY A 71 50.68 -31.30 -42.42
C GLY A 71 51.19 -32.41 -41.51
N LEU A 72 50.66 -32.53 -40.29
CA LEU A 72 51.00 -33.63 -39.38
C LEU A 72 50.50 -34.98 -39.92
N VAL A 73 51.31 -36.01 -39.74
CA VAL A 73 51.00 -37.39 -40.12
C VAL A 73 51.21 -38.26 -38.88
N PHE A 74 50.22 -39.09 -38.57
CA PHE A 74 50.26 -40.04 -37.46
C PHE A 74 50.13 -41.45 -38.04
N GLU A 75 50.85 -42.42 -37.48
CA GLU A 75 50.86 -43.79 -38.00
C GLU A 75 49.49 -44.47 -37.87
N ASP A 76 48.81 -44.24 -36.74
CA ASP A 76 47.56 -44.95 -36.38
C ASP A 76 46.34 -44.02 -36.17
N ALA A 77 46.42 -42.75 -36.57
CA ALA A 77 45.32 -41.81 -36.37
C ALA A 77 45.16 -40.78 -37.50
N ASN A 78 43.91 -40.33 -37.69
CA ASN A 78 43.63 -39.21 -38.57
C ASN A 78 44.08 -37.89 -37.91
N ALA A 79 44.89 -37.11 -38.62
CA ALA A 79 45.42 -35.85 -38.11
C ALA A 79 44.34 -34.85 -37.70
N THR A 80 43.21 -34.80 -38.40
CA THR A 80 42.07 -33.95 -38.04
C THR A 80 41.44 -34.38 -36.71
N THR A 81 41.35 -35.69 -36.45
CA THR A 81 40.79 -36.21 -35.19
C THR A 81 41.71 -35.91 -34.00
N VAL A 82 43.01 -36.11 -34.16
CA VAL A 82 44.00 -35.77 -33.12
C VAL A 82 43.98 -34.28 -32.81
N ARG A 83 43.94 -33.42 -33.84
CA ARG A 83 43.83 -31.97 -33.67
C ARG A 83 42.50 -31.57 -33.03
N PHE A 84 41.41 -32.27 -33.35
CA PHE A 84 40.12 -32.00 -32.70
C PHE A 84 40.12 -32.37 -31.21
N GLY A 85 40.78 -33.47 -30.82
CA GLY A 85 41.02 -33.79 -29.41
C GLY A 85 41.78 -32.67 -28.68
N ALA A 86 42.79 -32.08 -29.34
CA ALA A 86 43.49 -30.91 -28.80
C ALA A 86 42.61 -29.66 -28.69
N PHE A 87 41.73 -29.42 -29.67
CA PHE A 87 40.72 -28.36 -29.62
C PHE A 87 39.80 -28.54 -28.40
N LEU A 88 39.25 -29.73 -28.19
CA LEU A 88 38.36 -30.03 -27.06
C LEU A 88 39.09 -29.88 -25.71
N ALA A 89 40.37 -30.28 -25.64
CA ALA A 89 41.20 -30.09 -24.47
C ALA A 89 41.42 -28.61 -24.15
N LEU A 90 41.78 -27.80 -25.14
CA LEU A 90 41.94 -26.35 -24.97
C LEU A 90 40.62 -25.67 -24.59
N GLN A 91 39.50 -26.09 -25.19
CA GLN A 91 38.18 -25.61 -24.83
C GLN A 91 37.86 -25.91 -23.36
N ALA A 92 38.09 -27.14 -22.90
CA ALA A 92 37.90 -27.53 -21.50
C ALA A 92 38.81 -26.73 -20.56
N HIS A 93 40.06 -26.51 -20.94
CA HIS A 93 41.03 -25.70 -20.20
C HIS A 93 40.57 -24.25 -20.03
N TYR A 94 40.22 -23.56 -21.12
CA TYR A 94 39.76 -22.17 -21.05
C TYR A 94 38.43 -22.02 -20.31
N ARG A 95 37.51 -22.98 -20.48
CA ARG A 95 36.25 -23.03 -19.72
C ARG A 95 36.49 -23.11 -18.21
N ARG A 96 37.46 -23.93 -17.76
CA ARG A 96 37.83 -24.04 -16.34
C ARG A 96 38.38 -22.73 -15.78
N GLN A 97 39.15 -22.00 -16.59
CA GLN A 97 39.70 -20.69 -16.23
C GLN A 97 38.70 -19.54 -16.38
N ARG A 98 37.55 -19.78 -17.03
CA ARG A 98 36.59 -18.76 -17.46
C ARG A 98 37.22 -17.72 -18.40
N ASP A 99 38.20 -18.14 -19.21
CA ASP A 99 38.79 -17.28 -20.24
C ASP A 99 37.93 -17.32 -21.50
N VAL A 100 36.82 -16.56 -21.47
CA VAL A 100 35.86 -16.49 -22.58
C VAL A 100 36.53 -16.00 -23.85
N ALA A 101 37.43 -15.02 -23.74
CA ALA A 101 38.12 -14.46 -24.89
C ALA A 101 39.04 -15.49 -25.58
N ALA A 102 39.68 -16.38 -24.82
CA ALA A 102 40.45 -17.48 -25.39
C ALA A 102 39.56 -18.54 -26.06
N MET A 103 38.39 -18.84 -25.48
CA MET A 103 37.41 -19.73 -26.10
C MET A 103 36.87 -19.14 -27.42
N GLU A 104 36.58 -17.84 -27.46
CA GLU A 104 36.13 -17.15 -28.69
C GLU A 104 37.20 -17.23 -29.78
N ARG A 105 38.45 -16.86 -29.48
CA ARG A 105 39.56 -16.97 -30.43
C ARG A 105 39.75 -18.40 -30.94
N LEU A 106 39.63 -19.39 -30.05
CA LEU A 106 39.74 -20.80 -30.41
C LEU A 106 38.66 -21.21 -31.43
N HIS A 107 37.41 -20.75 -31.28
CA HIS A 107 36.35 -21.04 -32.24
C HIS A 107 36.54 -20.26 -33.54
N GLU A 108 36.86 -18.96 -33.46
CA GLU A 108 37.08 -18.12 -34.65
C GLU A 108 38.20 -18.66 -35.55
N GLU A 109 39.31 -19.11 -34.95
CA GLU A 109 40.47 -19.60 -35.69
C GLU A 109 40.20 -20.97 -36.34
N TYR A 110 39.49 -21.86 -35.65
CA TYR A 110 39.38 -23.27 -36.05
C TYR A 110 38.00 -23.72 -36.54
N ASP A 111 37.03 -22.81 -36.66
CA ASP A 111 35.70 -23.08 -37.20
C ASP A 111 35.73 -23.83 -38.54
N HIS A 112 36.57 -23.35 -39.45
CA HIS A 112 36.73 -23.91 -40.79
C HIS A 112 37.27 -25.36 -40.82
N LEU A 113 37.84 -25.86 -39.71
CA LEU A 113 38.36 -27.23 -39.63
C LEU A 113 37.39 -28.22 -39.01
N PHE A 114 36.49 -27.76 -38.14
CA PHE A 114 35.73 -28.63 -37.25
C PHE A 114 34.22 -28.40 -37.28
N SER A 115 33.71 -27.42 -38.03
CA SER A 115 32.28 -27.09 -38.11
C SER A 115 31.37 -28.25 -38.50
N ASP A 116 31.87 -29.24 -39.25
CA ASP A 116 31.11 -30.44 -39.64
C ASP A 116 31.05 -31.52 -38.53
N ARG A 117 31.71 -31.33 -37.38
CA ARG A 117 31.74 -32.31 -36.28
C ARG A 117 30.64 -32.02 -35.24
N PRO A 118 29.81 -32.99 -34.85
CA PRO A 118 28.73 -32.76 -33.87
C PRO A 118 29.22 -32.18 -32.54
N MET A 119 30.36 -32.67 -32.04
CA MET A 119 30.93 -32.20 -30.77
C MET A 119 31.52 -30.79 -30.84
N TYR A 120 31.76 -30.26 -32.04
CA TYR A 120 32.14 -28.86 -32.22
C TYR A 120 30.96 -27.92 -31.94
N GLU A 121 29.76 -28.26 -32.41
CA GLU A 121 28.56 -27.47 -32.09
C GLU A 121 28.23 -27.53 -30.60
N ALA A 122 28.44 -28.68 -29.94
CA ALA A 122 28.33 -28.78 -28.49
C ALA A 122 29.35 -27.88 -27.76
N ALA A 123 30.62 -27.85 -28.21
CA ALA A 123 31.65 -26.96 -27.68
C ALA A 123 31.28 -25.48 -27.87
N ARG A 124 30.75 -25.13 -29.04
CA ARG A 124 30.28 -23.78 -29.37
C ARG A 124 29.08 -23.35 -28.53
N ALA A 125 28.14 -24.26 -28.26
CA ALA A 125 27.01 -24.02 -27.37
C ALA A 125 27.48 -23.68 -25.95
N GLN A 126 28.54 -24.34 -25.45
CA GLN A 126 29.15 -23.99 -24.16
C GLN A 126 29.80 -22.61 -24.17
N LEU A 127 30.48 -22.22 -25.26
CA LEU A 127 31.02 -20.88 -25.41
C LEU A 127 29.90 -19.84 -25.34
N LEU A 128 28.84 -20.01 -26.12
CA LEU A 128 27.68 -19.09 -26.15
C LEU A 128 27.07 -18.93 -24.75
N ARG A 129 26.87 -20.04 -24.04
CA ARG A 129 26.36 -20.02 -22.66
C ARG A 129 27.25 -19.21 -21.72
N VAL A 130 28.57 -19.45 -21.74
CA VAL A 130 29.50 -18.78 -20.82
C VAL A 130 29.70 -17.30 -21.18
N ARG A 131 29.60 -16.94 -22.47
CA ARG A 131 29.64 -15.55 -22.92
C ARG A 131 28.43 -14.75 -22.43
N GLY A 132 27.26 -15.39 -22.41
CA GLY A 132 26.04 -14.87 -21.80
C GLY A 132 25.33 -13.81 -22.62
N GLY A 133 24.20 -13.34 -22.10
CA GLY A 133 23.24 -12.49 -22.83
C GLY A 133 22.10 -13.29 -23.46
N GLN A 134 21.03 -12.58 -23.84
CA GLN A 134 19.78 -13.19 -24.32
C GLN A 134 19.94 -13.97 -25.63
N ASP A 135 20.49 -13.36 -26.68
CA ASP A 135 20.67 -14.03 -27.98
C ASP A 135 21.58 -15.26 -27.85
N ASP A 136 22.63 -15.15 -27.05
CA ASP A 136 23.59 -16.24 -26.86
C ASP A 136 22.99 -17.42 -26.10
N HIS A 137 22.17 -17.17 -25.07
CA HIS A 137 21.47 -18.26 -24.37
C HIS A 137 20.48 -18.97 -25.29
N GLU A 138 19.67 -18.23 -26.04
CA GLU A 138 18.73 -18.83 -26.99
C GLU A 138 19.44 -19.63 -28.09
N ARG A 139 20.62 -19.17 -28.54
CA ARG A 139 21.44 -19.89 -29.50
C ARG A 139 22.11 -21.12 -28.89
N ALA A 140 22.58 -21.03 -27.65
CA ALA A 140 23.15 -22.15 -26.92
C ALA A 140 22.13 -23.27 -26.71
N VAL A 141 20.90 -22.92 -26.32
CA VAL A 141 19.80 -23.90 -26.17
C VAL A 141 19.51 -24.58 -27.51
N ARG A 142 19.33 -23.82 -28.60
CA ARG A 142 19.09 -24.39 -29.94
C ARG A 142 20.22 -25.28 -30.43
N ALA A 143 21.46 -24.89 -30.18
CA ALA A 143 22.62 -25.70 -30.53
C ALA A 143 22.61 -27.03 -29.76
N PHE A 144 22.38 -26.99 -28.45
CA PHE A 144 22.24 -28.21 -27.65
C PHE A 144 21.04 -29.07 -28.05
N GLU A 145 19.91 -28.47 -28.41
CA GLU A 145 18.75 -29.21 -28.96
C GLU A 145 19.15 -30.01 -30.19
N SER A 146 19.86 -29.38 -31.13
CA SER A 146 20.32 -30.04 -32.37
C SER A 146 21.22 -31.24 -32.10
N VAL A 147 22.24 -31.11 -31.25
CA VAL A 147 23.16 -32.23 -30.95
C VAL A 147 22.49 -33.32 -30.10
N VAL A 148 21.53 -32.95 -29.24
CA VAL A 148 20.72 -33.91 -28.48
C VAL A 148 19.76 -34.70 -29.38
N GLU A 149 19.27 -34.13 -30.48
CA GLU A 149 18.45 -34.86 -31.45
C GLU A 149 19.25 -35.98 -32.14
N GLU A 150 20.53 -35.75 -32.40
CA GLU A 150 21.43 -36.74 -33.02
C GLU A 150 21.89 -37.81 -32.03
N ALA A 151 22.16 -37.43 -30.78
CA ALA A 151 22.62 -38.33 -29.72
C ALA A 151 21.75 -38.21 -28.43
N PRO A 152 20.48 -38.64 -28.48
CA PRO A 152 19.52 -38.44 -27.38
C PRO A 152 19.85 -39.22 -26.11
N ASP A 153 20.69 -40.25 -26.21
CA ASP A 153 21.07 -41.10 -25.09
C ASP A 153 22.35 -40.64 -24.37
N ASP A 154 23.07 -39.62 -24.88
CA ASP A 154 24.26 -39.10 -24.19
C ASP A 154 23.85 -38.28 -22.95
N PRO A 155 24.16 -38.75 -21.73
CA PRO A 155 23.78 -38.05 -20.51
C PRO A 155 24.43 -36.68 -20.33
N TRP A 156 25.60 -36.44 -20.93
CA TRP A 156 26.27 -35.15 -20.87
C TRP A 156 25.61 -34.13 -21.78
N LEU A 157 25.21 -34.52 -23.00
CA LEU A 157 24.47 -33.63 -23.89
C LEU A 157 23.13 -33.25 -23.26
N GLN A 158 22.42 -34.24 -22.70
CA GLN A 158 21.18 -34.01 -21.96
C GLN A 158 21.38 -33.08 -20.75
N HIS A 159 22.43 -33.31 -19.95
CA HIS A 159 22.73 -32.45 -18.82
C HIS A 159 23.10 -31.02 -19.24
N ASN A 160 23.91 -30.84 -20.28
CA ASN A 160 24.28 -29.50 -20.75
C ASN A 160 23.08 -28.75 -21.32
N LEU A 161 22.17 -29.43 -22.03
CA LEU A 161 20.90 -28.85 -22.44
C LEU A 161 20.09 -28.37 -21.22
N ALA A 162 19.93 -29.24 -20.22
CA ALA A 162 19.22 -28.88 -18.99
C ALA A 162 19.89 -27.72 -18.24
N GLU A 163 21.21 -27.75 -18.07
CA GLU A 163 21.98 -26.71 -17.38
C GLU A 163 21.83 -25.36 -18.10
N THR A 164 21.97 -25.34 -19.43
CA THR A 164 21.84 -24.14 -20.26
C THR A 164 20.44 -23.53 -20.15
N ILE A 165 19.40 -24.36 -20.20
CA ILE A 165 18.03 -23.90 -20.05
C ILE A 165 17.80 -23.32 -18.65
N VAL A 166 18.24 -24.02 -17.60
CA VAL A 166 18.03 -23.59 -16.21
C VAL A 166 18.75 -22.27 -15.94
N GLU A 167 19.99 -22.12 -16.40
CA GLU A 167 20.75 -20.87 -16.30
C GLU A 167 20.00 -19.73 -17.00
N GLY A 168 19.53 -19.96 -18.23
CA GLY A 168 18.76 -18.96 -18.97
C GLY A 168 17.40 -18.59 -18.32
N LEU A 169 16.78 -19.52 -17.60
CA LEU A 169 15.55 -19.26 -16.83
C LEU A 169 15.83 -18.52 -15.52
N GLU A 170 16.93 -18.84 -14.84
CA GLU A 170 17.34 -18.18 -13.59
C GLU A 170 17.79 -16.72 -13.84
N ASP A 171 18.44 -16.47 -14.98
CA ASP A 171 18.93 -15.13 -15.36
C ASP A 171 17.88 -14.27 -16.09
N ASP A 172 16.66 -14.80 -16.29
CA ASP A 172 15.58 -14.13 -17.04
C ASP A 172 15.98 -13.67 -18.45
N VAL A 173 16.75 -14.52 -19.14
CA VAL A 173 17.20 -14.25 -20.51
C VAL A 173 16.47 -15.09 -21.55
N LEU A 174 15.72 -16.11 -21.14
CA LEU A 174 14.86 -16.88 -22.05
C LEU A 174 13.45 -16.27 -22.15
N PRO A 175 12.79 -16.35 -23.32
CA PRO A 175 11.47 -15.76 -23.54
C PRO A 175 10.42 -16.16 -22.50
N ALA A 176 9.77 -15.15 -21.90
CA ALA A 176 8.73 -15.34 -20.87
C ALA A 176 7.61 -16.29 -21.32
N ALA A 177 7.18 -16.17 -22.59
CA ALA A 177 6.12 -16.99 -23.18
C ALA A 177 6.45 -18.50 -23.19
N ASP A 178 7.74 -18.85 -23.28
CA ASP A 178 8.20 -20.22 -23.42
C ASP A 178 8.77 -20.82 -22.13
N ARG A 179 8.81 -20.06 -21.02
CA ARG A 179 9.37 -20.52 -19.74
C ARG A 179 8.81 -21.87 -19.29
N GLY A 180 7.51 -22.11 -19.47
CA GLY A 180 6.87 -23.38 -19.14
C GLY A 180 7.32 -24.56 -20.02
N LYS A 181 7.59 -24.31 -21.31
CA LYS A 181 8.16 -25.30 -22.24
C LYS A 181 9.59 -25.63 -21.81
N TYR A 182 10.42 -24.61 -21.66
CA TYR A 182 11.82 -24.75 -21.27
C TYR A 182 11.99 -25.47 -19.93
N ARG A 183 11.17 -25.15 -18.92
CA ARG A 183 11.22 -25.82 -17.62
C ARG A 183 10.94 -27.32 -17.72
N ARG A 184 9.96 -27.72 -18.53
CA ARG A 184 9.65 -29.14 -18.78
C ARG A 184 10.78 -29.83 -19.52
N GLN A 185 11.32 -29.20 -20.56
CA GLN A 185 12.44 -29.74 -21.33
C GLN A 185 13.70 -29.93 -20.48
N ALA A 186 14.04 -28.95 -19.63
CA ALA A 186 15.16 -29.08 -18.70
C ALA A 186 14.96 -30.24 -17.72
N ARG A 187 13.73 -30.44 -17.24
CA ARG A 187 13.37 -31.57 -16.36
C ARG A 187 13.55 -32.91 -17.07
N GLU A 188 13.00 -33.06 -18.26
CA GLU A 188 13.12 -34.28 -19.07
C GLU A 188 14.59 -34.60 -19.40
N ALA A 189 15.37 -33.57 -19.77
CA ALA A 189 16.77 -33.74 -20.09
C ALA A 189 17.61 -34.16 -18.87
N VAL A 190 17.44 -33.51 -17.71
CA VAL A 190 18.19 -33.92 -16.51
C VAL A 190 17.74 -35.27 -15.95
N ASP A 191 16.45 -35.61 -16.05
CA ASP A 191 15.96 -36.94 -15.66
C ASP A 191 16.57 -38.03 -16.56
N ARG A 192 16.66 -37.83 -17.90
CA ARG A 192 17.37 -38.75 -18.81
C ARG A 192 18.85 -38.90 -18.48
N ALA A 193 19.53 -37.81 -18.13
CA ALA A 193 20.93 -37.87 -17.72
C ALA A 193 21.12 -38.73 -16.45
N LEU A 194 20.20 -38.60 -15.48
CA LEU A 194 20.20 -39.38 -14.23
C LEU A 194 19.81 -40.84 -14.42
N GLU A 195 18.97 -41.17 -15.40
CA GLU A 195 18.66 -42.57 -15.75
C GLU A 195 19.91 -43.33 -16.18
N ARG A 196 20.84 -42.66 -16.87
CA ARG A 196 22.11 -43.25 -17.30
C ARG A 196 23.18 -43.22 -16.20
N ARG A 197 23.29 -42.11 -15.45
CA ARG A 197 24.29 -41.95 -14.39
C ARG A 197 23.66 -41.41 -13.09
N PRO A 198 23.05 -42.29 -12.27
CA PRO A 198 22.29 -41.89 -11.08
C PRO A 198 23.16 -41.47 -9.89
N GLU A 199 24.49 -41.62 -9.98
CA GLU A 199 25.44 -41.24 -8.92
C GLU A 199 26.28 -40.02 -9.31
N HIS A 200 25.95 -39.33 -10.41
CA HIS A 200 26.71 -38.16 -10.85
C HIS A 200 26.21 -36.88 -10.17
N GLY A 201 27.02 -36.35 -9.26
CA GLY A 201 26.68 -35.19 -8.41
C GLY A 201 26.15 -33.96 -9.16
N PRO A 202 26.81 -33.46 -10.22
CA PRO A 202 26.33 -32.33 -11.01
C PRO A 202 24.90 -32.48 -11.54
N TYR A 203 24.46 -33.71 -11.89
CA TYR A 203 23.11 -33.93 -12.43
C TYR A 203 22.04 -33.72 -11.36
N HIS A 204 22.30 -34.16 -10.13
CA HIS A 204 21.44 -33.89 -8.98
C HIS A 204 21.32 -32.39 -8.69
N VAL A 205 22.42 -31.64 -8.79
CA VAL A 205 22.39 -30.18 -8.58
C VAL A 205 21.52 -29.50 -9.64
N THR A 206 21.67 -29.83 -10.92
CA THR A 206 20.81 -29.28 -11.98
C THR A 206 19.35 -29.66 -11.78
N ARG A 207 19.05 -30.91 -11.38
CA ARG A 207 17.67 -31.32 -11.04
C ARG A 207 17.10 -30.49 -9.89
N GLY A 208 17.89 -30.24 -8.85
CA GLY A 208 17.49 -29.37 -7.75
C GLY A 208 17.16 -27.96 -8.21
N ARG A 209 17.97 -27.37 -9.10
CA ARG A 209 17.68 -26.06 -9.69
C ARG A 209 16.36 -26.07 -10.50
N VAL A 210 16.08 -27.11 -11.29
CA VAL A 210 14.81 -27.28 -12.01
C VAL A 210 13.61 -27.36 -11.05
N LEU A 211 13.75 -28.09 -9.94
CA LEU A 211 12.71 -28.21 -8.91
C LEU A 211 12.44 -26.85 -8.25
N ALA A 212 13.49 -26.08 -7.96
CA ALA A 212 13.34 -24.74 -7.39
C ALA A 212 12.65 -23.76 -8.36
N LEU A 213 12.91 -23.86 -9.67
CA LEU A 213 12.15 -23.11 -10.68
C LEU A 213 10.66 -23.50 -10.70
N SER A 214 10.30 -24.68 -10.18
CA SER A 214 8.93 -25.18 -10.08
C SER A 214 8.27 -24.89 -8.71
N GLY A 215 8.94 -24.17 -7.81
CA GLY A 215 8.47 -23.92 -6.43
C GLY A 215 8.62 -25.13 -5.50
N GLU A 216 9.23 -26.24 -5.96
CA GLU A 216 9.42 -27.46 -5.16
C GLU A 216 10.67 -27.34 -4.26
N PHE A 217 10.73 -26.31 -3.39
CA PHE A 217 11.96 -25.90 -2.68
C PHE A 217 12.57 -26.97 -1.77
N ASP A 218 11.76 -27.72 -1.01
CA ASP A 218 12.27 -28.78 -0.14
C ASP A 218 12.96 -29.90 -0.94
N ARG A 219 12.35 -30.29 -2.05
CA ARG A 219 12.92 -31.30 -2.96
C ARG A 219 14.16 -30.76 -3.67
N ALA A 220 14.15 -29.48 -4.02
CA ALA A 220 15.29 -28.81 -4.62
C ALA A 220 16.52 -28.84 -3.70
N ARG A 221 16.35 -28.46 -2.42
CA ARG A 221 17.43 -28.49 -1.42
C ARG A 221 17.99 -29.91 -1.28
N ALA A 222 17.13 -30.92 -1.11
CA ALA A 222 17.55 -32.30 -0.96
C ALA A 222 18.36 -32.83 -2.16
N GLU A 223 17.98 -32.47 -3.39
CA GLU A 223 18.73 -32.86 -4.59
C GLU A 223 20.09 -32.14 -4.69
N ILE A 224 20.16 -30.85 -4.37
CA ILE A 224 21.44 -30.13 -4.37
C ILE A 224 22.39 -30.68 -3.29
N GLU A 225 21.88 -30.94 -2.10
CA GLU A 225 22.65 -31.57 -1.01
C GLU A 225 23.16 -32.95 -1.41
N ARG A 226 22.32 -33.77 -2.05
CA ARG A 226 22.73 -35.06 -2.61
C ARG A 226 23.84 -34.90 -3.65
N GLY A 227 23.73 -33.91 -4.53
CA GLY A 227 24.77 -33.59 -5.51
C GLY A 227 26.11 -33.23 -4.87
N ILE A 228 26.08 -32.45 -3.78
CA ILE A 228 27.27 -32.11 -2.99
C ILE A 228 27.87 -33.37 -2.36
N HIS A 229 27.06 -34.23 -1.75
CA HIS A 229 27.52 -35.48 -1.14
C HIS A 229 28.15 -36.47 -2.12
N LEU A 230 27.66 -36.49 -3.36
CA LEU A 230 28.19 -37.34 -4.43
C LEU A 230 29.45 -36.77 -5.11
N THR A 231 29.83 -35.53 -4.79
CA THR A 231 31.03 -34.91 -5.38
C THR A 231 32.27 -35.40 -4.62
N ASP A 232 33.24 -35.96 -5.36
CA ASP A 232 34.46 -36.50 -4.76
C ASP A 232 35.41 -35.39 -4.27
N ALA A 233 35.79 -35.47 -2.99
CA ALA A 233 36.72 -34.57 -2.34
C ALA A 233 38.17 -34.71 -2.84
N GLY A 234 38.52 -35.84 -3.46
CA GLY A 234 39.83 -36.12 -4.04
C GLY A 234 40.04 -35.50 -5.43
N GLU A 235 38.98 -35.12 -6.13
CA GLU A 235 39.09 -34.57 -7.47
C GLU A 235 39.56 -33.11 -7.49
N GLU A 236 40.41 -32.79 -8.45
CA GLU A 236 40.89 -31.43 -8.66
C GLU A 236 39.73 -30.47 -9.00
N GLY A 237 39.66 -29.35 -8.28
CA GLY A 237 38.57 -28.37 -8.39
C GLY A 237 37.38 -28.66 -7.49
N TYR A 238 37.44 -29.65 -6.59
CA TYR A 238 36.39 -29.95 -5.60
C TYR A 238 35.89 -28.71 -4.84
N ALA A 239 36.81 -27.89 -4.33
CA ALA A 239 36.44 -26.69 -3.56
C ALA A 239 35.62 -25.69 -4.39
N LEU A 240 35.97 -25.50 -5.66
CA LEU A 240 35.26 -24.61 -6.58
C LEU A 240 33.89 -25.18 -6.99
N ARG A 241 33.79 -26.50 -7.23
CA ARG A 241 32.53 -27.18 -7.52
C ARG A 241 31.58 -27.11 -6.34
N THR A 242 32.06 -27.48 -5.15
CA THR A 242 31.25 -27.43 -3.92
C THR A 242 30.80 -26.01 -3.61
N ALA A 243 31.68 -25.01 -3.73
CA ALA A 243 31.29 -23.60 -3.56
C ALA A 243 30.23 -23.15 -4.59
N ARG A 244 30.28 -23.65 -5.82
CA ARG A 244 29.24 -23.40 -6.84
C ARG A 244 27.91 -24.04 -6.43
N PHE A 245 27.93 -25.28 -5.95
CA PHE A 245 26.72 -25.99 -5.54
C PHE A 245 26.07 -25.35 -4.30
N GLN A 246 26.89 -24.91 -3.33
CA GLN A 246 26.43 -24.14 -2.19
C GLN A 246 25.77 -22.82 -2.62
N ARG A 247 26.28 -22.16 -3.66
CA ARG A 247 25.62 -20.97 -4.23
C ARG A 247 24.24 -21.30 -4.81
N HIS A 248 24.09 -22.44 -5.49
CA HIS A 248 22.76 -22.86 -5.97
C HIS A 248 21.82 -23.15 -4.81
N LEU A 249 22.29 -23.79 -3.73
CA LEU A 249 21.51 -24.03 -2.52
C LEU A 249 21.01 -22.71 -1.90
N LEU A 250 21.91 -21.75 -1.72
CA LEU A 250 21.54 -20.40 -1.26
C LEU A 250 20.53 -19.73 -2.21
N GLY A 251 20.68 -19.92 -3.52
CA GLY A 251 19.73 -19.43 -4.51
C GLY A 251 18.33 -20.06 -4.41
N VAL A 252 18.22 -21.30 -3.91
CA VAL A 252 16.93 -21.93 -3.60
C VAL A 252 16.31 -21.28 -2.37
N GLU A 253 17.10 -21.08 -1.31
CA GLU A 253 16.65 -20.44 -0.06
C GLU A 253 16.15 -19.01 -0.28
N ILE A 254 16.87 -18.24 -1.10
CA ILE A 254 16.49 -16.87 -1.46
C ILE A 254 15.15 -16.87 -2.20
N ARG A 255 14.97 -17.73 -3.20
CA ARG A 255 13.71 -17.81 -3.96
C ARG A 255 12.53 -18.24 -3.10
N GLU A 256 12.73 -19.20 -2.20
CA GLU A 256 11.69 -19.61 -1.25
C GLU A 256 11.30 -18.45 -0.33
N ALA A 257 12.28 -17.69 0.14
CA ALA A 257 12.03 -16.50 0.96
C ALA A 257 11.26 -15.44 0.16
N GLU A 258 11.64 -15.17 -1.08
CA GLU A 258 10.95 -14.24 -1.99
C GLU A 258 9.49 -14.63 -2.19
N GLU A 259 9.20 -15.88 -2.50
CA GLU A 259 7.82 -16.37 -2.68
C GLU A 259 7.00 -16.21 -1.38
N ARG A 260 7.59 -16.59 -0.24
CA ARG A 260 6.96 -16.44 1.08
C ARG A 260 6.70 -14.97 1.43
N PHE A 261 7.62 -14.07 1.10
CA PHE A 261 7.43 -12.64 1.31
C PHE A 261 6.36 -12.07 0.38
N GLY A 262 6.30 -12.52 -0.88
CA GLY A 262 5.26 -12.17 -1.83
C GLY A 262 3.87 -12.47 -1.29
N THR A 263 3.61 -13.70 -0.85
CA THR A 263 2.32 -14.08 -0.24
C THR A 263 1.98 -13.22 0.98
N ARG A 264 2.96 -12.91 1.83
CA ARG A 264 2.72 -12.06 3.02
C ARG A 264 2.42 -10.61 2.66
N ILE A 265 2.95 -10.09 1.56
CA ILE A 265 2.64 -8.75 1.05
C ILE A 265 1.21 -8.75 0.50
N GLU A 266 0.84 -9.73 -0.31
CA GLU A 266 -0.52 -9.88 -0.84
C GLU A 266 -1.56 -9.96 0.30
N ASP A 267 -1.31 -10.78 1.33
CA ASP A 267 -2.16 -10.85 2.53
C ASP A 267 -2.26 -9.51 3.28
N ALA A 268 -1.16 -8.74 3.31
CA ALA A 268 -1.13 -7.44 3.97
C ALA A 268 -1.91 -6.38 3.18
N GLU A 269 -1.79 -6.40 1.85
CA GLU A 269 -2.56 -5.55 0.94
C GLU A 269 -4.06 -5.83 1.08
N GLU A 270 -4.48 -7.10 1.07
CA GLU A 270 -5.90 -7.46 1.27
C GLU A 270 -6.44 -6.95 2.62
N ARG A 271 -5.63 -7.02 3.67
CA ARG A 271 -6.01 -6.53 5.01
C ARG A 271 -6.07 -5.01 5.08
N ILE A 272 -5.23 -4.30 4.33
CA ILE A 272 -5.27 -2.84 4.23
C ILE A 272 -6.54 -2.43 3.49
N ASP A 273 -6.83 -3.03 2.34
CA ASP A 273 -8.04 -2.77 1.57
C ASP A 273 -9.31 -3.01 2.41
N ASP A 274 -9.31 -4.06 3.23
CA ASP A 274 -10.42 -4.34 4.13
C ASP A 274 -10.56 -3.32 5.27
N LEU A 275 -9.43 -2.84 5.79
CA LEU A 275 -9.43 -1.79 6.80
C LEU A 275 -9.88 -0.44 6.22
N GLU A 276 -9.49 -0.11 4.99
CA GLU A 276 -9.95 1.09 4.28
C GLU A 276 -11.47 1.05 4.09
N ARG A 277 -12.01 -0.06 3.56
CA ARG A 277 -13.47 -0.26 3.41
C ARG A 277 -14.23 -0.10 4.74
N ARG A 278 -13.69 -0.68 5.83
CA ARG A 278 -14.28 -0.53 7.18
C ARG A 278 -14.20 0.89 7.71
N SER A 279 -13.09 1.59 7.44
CA SER A 279 -12.92 2.99 7.83
C SER A 279 -13.90 3.90 7.09
N GLU A 280 -14.11 3.68 5.79
CA GLU A 280 -15.08 4.45 4.99
C GLU A 280 -16.51 4.26 5.51
N ALA A 281 -16.91 3.01 5.77
CA ALA A 281 -18.23 2.71 6.33
C ALA A 281 -18.42 3.38 7.71
N ALA A 282 -17.41 3.31 8.59
CA ALA A 282 -17.48 3.95 9.90
C ALA A 282 -17.56 5.49 9.80
N ILE A 283 -16.88 6.11 8.83
CA ILE A 283 -16.98 7.55 8.59
C ILE A 283 -18.37 7.92 8.07
N GLU A 284 -18.97 7.10 7.21
CA GLU A 284 -20.33 7.30 6.72
C GLU A 284 -21.36 7.18 7.85
N ASP A 285 -21.25 6.16 8.70
CA ASP A 285 -22.11 5.99 9.88
C ASP A 285 -22.03 7.19 10.83
N VAL A 286 -20.80 7.64 11.16
CA VAL A 286 -20.61 8.82 12.02
C VAL A 286 -21.18 10.08 11.37
N ARG A 287 -21.02 10.26 10.05
CA ARG A 287 -21.62 11.40 9.34
C ARG A 287 -23.14 11.37 9.43
N ALA A 288 -23.76 10.21 9.20
CA ALA A 288 -25.21 10.06 9.30
C ALA A 288 -25.72 10.37 10.72
N GLU A 289 -25.06 9.85 11.76
CA GLU A 289 -25.39 10.15 13.16
C GLU A 289 -25.21 11.65 13.49
N THR A 290 -24.16 12.27 12.95
CA THR A 290 -23.92 13.70 13.15
C THR A 290 -24.97 14.56 12.45
N ASP A 291 -25.39 14.19 11.25
CA ASP A 291 -26.44 14.89 10.49
C ASP A 291 -27.79 14.78 11.21
N GLU A 292 -28.14 13.58 11.72
CA GLU A 292 -29.34 13.37 12.53
C GLU A 292 -29.33 14.23 13.81
N ALA A 293 -28.22 14.24 14.54
CA ALA A 293 -28.08 15.07 15.75
C ALA A 293 -28.17 16.58 15.43
N ILE A 294 -27.66 17.04 14.29
CA ILE A 294 -27.79 18.42 13.84
C ILE A 294 -29.25 18.77 13.53
N GLU A 295 -29.99 17.86 12.89
CA GLU A 295 -31.43 18.05 12.62
C GLU A 295 -32.24 18.11 13.91
N GLU A 296 -31.99 17.23 14.88
CA GLU A 296 -32.63 17.26 16.19
C GLU A 296 -32.36 18.56 16.94
N LEU A 297 -31.10 19.00 17.01
CA LEU A 297 -30.72 20.27 17.63
C LEU A 297 -31.36 21.48 16.95
N ARG A 298 -31.51 21.45 15.61
CA ARG A 298 -32.20 22.51 14.87
C ARG A 298 -33.68 22.55 15.24
N ALA A 299 -34.35 21.40 15.30
CA ALA A 299 -35.75 21.32 15.69
C ALA A 299 -35.97 21.84 17.12
N GLU A 300 -35.11 21.45 18.07
CA GLU A 300 -35.16 21.96 19.45
C GLU A 300 -34.91 23.47 19.51
N SER A 301 -33.93 23.97 18.76
CA SER A 301 -33.66 25.41 18.67
C SER A 301 -34.84 26.20 18.10
N ASP A 302 -35.53 25.64 17.10
CA ASP A 302 -36.71 26.27 16.49
C ASP A 302 -37.88 26.31 17.48
N GLU A 303 -38.11 25.23 18.24
CA GLU A 303 -39.12 25.19 19.31
C GLU A 303 -38.82 26.22 20.41
N VAL A 304 -37.58 26.31 20.87
CA VAL A 304 -37.15 27.32 21.85
C VAL A 304 -37.33 28.73 21.30
N ALA A 305 -37.01 28.97 20.03
CA ALA A 305 -37.21 30.27 19.40
C ALA A 305 -38.70 30.64 19.31
N GLU A 306 -39.59 29.68 19.06
CA GLU A 306 -41.03 29.88 19.03
C GLU A 306 -41.60 30.18 20.43
N ASP A 307 -41.19 29.43 21.45
CA ASP A 307 -41.56 29.69 22.85
C ASP A 307 -41.09 31.08 23.32
N LEU A 308 -39.86 31.48 22.98
CA LEU A 308 -39.35 32.82 23.27
C LEU A 308 -40.15 33.93 22.56
N ARG A 309 -40.53 33.73 21.29
CA ARG A 309 -41.41 34.67 20.57
C ARG A 309 -42.77 34.78 21.23
N SER A 310 -43.39 33.65 21.57
CA SER A 310 -44.69 33.63 22.26
C SER A 310 -44.65 34.37 23.60
N ARG A 311 -43.60 34.15 24.42
CA ARG A 311 -43.41 34.90 25.67
C ARG A 311 -43.18 36.38 25.45
N ALA A 312 -42.40 36.75 24.43
CA ALA A 312 -42.16 38.16 24.09
C ALA A 312 -43.45 38.86 23.68
N ASP A 313 -44.26 38.25 22.82
CA ASP A 313 -45.56 38.77 22.39
C ASP A 313 -46.53 38.90 23.58
N GLY A 314 -46.63 37.88 24.43
CA GLY A 314 -47.46 37.96 25.65
C GLY A 314 -47.02 39.08 26.60
N THR A 315 -45.71 39.28 26.74
CA THR A 315 -45.17 40.38 27.56
C THR A 315 -45.46 41.76 26.94
N LEU A 316 -45.37 41.87 25.61
CA LEU A 316 -45.70 43.09 24.88
C LEU A 316 -47.20 43.44 25.01
N GLU A 317 -48.08 42.44 24.92
CA GLU A 317 -49.52 42.63 25.14
C GLU A 317 -49.83 43.08 26.57
N ASP A 318 -49.22 42.46 27.58
CA ASP A 318 -49.37 42.86 28.98
C ASP A 318 -48.90 44.30 29.23
N LEU A 319 -47.77 44.69 28.62
CA LEU A 319 -47.28 46.08 28.65
C LEU A 319 -48.25 47.04 27.96
N HIS A 320 -48.82 46.64 26.82
CA HIS A 320 -49.81 47.46 26.11
C HIS A 320 -51.05 47.70 26.97
N ARG A 321 -51.62 46.63 27.56
CA ARG A 321 -52.76 46.73 28.48
C ARG A 321 -52.46 47.62 29.68
N ARG A 322 -51.26 47.54 30.27
CA ARG A 322 -50.85 48.44 31.36
C ARG A 322 -50.72 49.89 30.91
N ALA A 323 -50.13 50.13 29.74
CA ALA A 323 -49.98 51.48 29.20
C ALA A 323 -51.35 52.13 28.90
N GLU A 324 -52.30 51.37 28.37
CA GLU A 324 -53.68 51.82 28.17
C GLU A 324 -54.38 52.15 29.50
N GLY A 325 -54.26 51.27 30.50
CA GLY A 325 -54.82 51.53 31.84
C GLY A 325 -54.27 52.79 32.50
N VAL A 326 -52.95 53.04 32.40
CA VAL A 326 -52.33 54.27 32.90
C VAL A 326 -52.83 55.51 32.14
N ARG A 327 -52.95 55.40 30.82
CA ARG A 327 -53.45 56.49 29.97
C ARG A 327 -54.88 56.87 30.33
N ASP A 328 -55.76 55.89 30.51
CA ASP A 328 -57.16 56.13 30.85
C ASP A 328 -57.30 56.70 32.26
N GLY A 329 -56.51 56.20 33.21
CA GLY A 329 -56.41 56.79 34.55
C GLY A 329 -55.98 58.26 34.53
N PHE A 330 -54.95 58.60 33.76
CA PHE A 330 -54.49 59.99 33.62
C PHE A 330 -55.51 60.90 32.94
N ARG A 331 -56.23 60.40 31.92
CA ARG A 331 -57.30 61.13 31.23
C ARG A 331 -58.45 61.46 32.18
N ASN A 332 -58.91 60.47 32.96
CA ASN A 332 -59.99 60.65 33.92
C ASN A 332 -59.60 61.63 35.03
N ALA A 333 -58.39 61.49 35.60
CA ALA A 333 -57.87 62.42 36.60
C ALA A 333 -57.76 63.86 36.06
N SER A 334 -57.27 64.03 34.83
CA SER A 334 -57.16 65.36 34.19
C SER A 334 -58.52 66.02 33.97
N LEU A 335 -59.53 65.24 33.54
CA LEU A 335 -60.91 65.72 33.41
C LEU A 335 -61.50 66.13 34.76
N GLN A 336 -61.23 65.35 35.82
CA GLN A 336 -61.66 65.65 37.19
C GLN A 336 -61.04 66.95 37.70
N PHE A 337 -59.72 67.15 37.53
CA PHE A 337 -59.05 68.41 37.89
C PHE A 337 -59.65 69.60 37.14
N LEU A 338 -59.90 69.47 35.84
CA LEU A 338 -60.47 70.56 35.04
C LEU A 338 -61.87 70.95 35.52
N GLY A 339 -62.71 69.97 35.85
CA GLY A 339 -64.04 70.19 36.43
C GLY A 339 -63.96 70.87 37.80
N PHE A 340 -63.06 70.42 38.67
CA PHE A 340 -62.83 71.03 39.99
C PHE A 340 -62.41 72.50 39.87
N PHE A 341 -61.38 72.80 39.08
CA PHE A 341 -60.89 74.18 38.92
C PHE A 341 -61.94 75.11 38.30
N THR A 342 -62.73 74.60 37.35
CA THR A 342 -63.82 75.37 36.73
C THR A 342 -64.90 75.71 37.77
N ALA A 343 -65.27 74.77 38.64
CA ALA A 343 -66.25 75.00 39.70
C ALA A 343 -65.75 76.03 40.74
N VAL A 344 -64.47 75.93 41.15
CA VAL A 344 -63.85 76.90 42.06
C VAL A 344 -63.81 78.29 41.44
N LEU A 345 -63.37 78.42 40.18
CA LEU A 345 -63.33 79.70 39.47
C LEU A 345 -64.73 80.32 39.36
N ALA A 346 -65.73 79.53 38.97
CA ALA A 346 -67.11 79.98 38.89
C ALA A 346 -67.63 80.48 40.24
N ALA A 347 -67.32 79.78 41.34
CA ALA A 347 -67.71 80.19 42.68
C ALA A 347 -67.02 81.48 43.13
N VAL A 348 -65.73 81.66 42.84
CA VAL A 348 -64.99 82.90 43.14
C VAL A 348 -65.58 84.08 42.38
N VAL A 349 -65.82 83.93 41.07
CA VAL A 349 -66.42 84.98 40.23
C VAL A 349 -67.81 85.35 40.74
N THR A 350 -68.63 84.34 41.03
CA THR A 350 -70.00 84.55 41.56
C THR A 350 -69.97 85.24 42.92
N THR A 351 -69.05 84.84 43.80
CA THR A 351 -68.85 85.46 45.12
C THR A 351 -68.49 86.93 45.02
N VAL A 352 -67.53 87.27 44.14
CA VAL A 352 -67.12 88.66 43.90
C VAL A 352 -68.30 89.47 43.34
N GLN A 353 -69.04 88.91 42.38
CA GLN A 353 -70.19 89.58 41.78
C GLN A 353 -71.31 89.84 42.80
N ILE A 354 -71.58 88.90 43.70
CA ILE A 354 -72.55 89.07 44.79
C ILE A 354 -72.07 90.15 45.77
N ALA A 355 -70.80 90.12 46.16
CA ALA A 355 -70.23 91.08 47.11
C ALA A 355 -70.27 92.53 46.60
N THR A 356 -70.15 92.75 45.29
CA THR A 356 -70.20 94.09 44.69
C THR A 356 -71.62 94.56 44.38
N SER A 357 -72.57 93.65 44.18
CA SER A 357 -73.93 93.98 43.73
C SER A 357 -74.96 94.14 44.86
N TYR A 358 -74.69 93.58 46.05
CA TYR A 358 -75.63 93.55 47.17
C TYR A 358 -75.04 94.20 48.43
N GLY A 359 -75.92 94.70 49.31
CA GLY A 359 -75.49 95.18 50.63
C GLY A 359 -74.86 94.07 51.49
N PRO A 360 -74.07 94.40 52.53
CA PRO A 360 -73.21 93.44 53.23
C PRO A 360 -73.95 92.24 53.85
N ARG A 361 -75.22 92.41 54.25
CA ARG A 361 -76.05 91.34 54.82
C ARG A 361 -76.58 90.35 53.76
N PRO A 362 -77.35 90.78 52.74
CA PRO A 362 -77.81 89.87 51.69
C PRO A 362 -76.64 89.25 50.90
N ALA A 363 -75.54 89.98 50.73
CA ALA A 363 -74.32 89.44 50.12
C ALA A 363 -73.75 88.25 50.91
N GLY A 364 -73.62 88.37 52.23
CA GLY A 364 -73.09 87.29 53.08
C GLY A 364 -73.94 86.01 53.00
N ALA A 365 -75.27 86.15 52.99
CA ALA A 365 -76.18 85.01 52.91
C ALA A 365 -76.14 84.31 51.53
N LEU A 366 -76.09 85.08 50.44
CA LEU A 366 -75.94 84.55 49.07
C LEU A 366 -74.58 83.89 48.84
N ILE A 367 -73.50 84.44 49.39
CA ILE A 367 -72.17 83.82 49.34
C ILE A 367 -72.19 82.48 50.09
N LEU A 368 -72.81 82.43 51.27
CA LEU A 368 -72.96 81.19 52.04
C LEU A 368 -73.73 80.13 51.25
N MET A 369 -74.77 80.54 50.51
CA MET A 369 -75.50 79.64 49.61
C MET A 369 -74.66 79.14 48.45
N VAL A 370 -73.88 80.02 47.79
CA VAL A 370 -73.00 79.62 46.68
C VAL A 370 -71.95 78.63 47.16
N PHE A 371 -71.31 78.87 48.30
CA PHE A 371 -70.35 77.93 48.89
C PHE A 371 -71.02 76.64 49.38
N GLY A 372 -72.23 76.72 49.93
CA GLY A 372 -73.00 75.53 50.32
C GLY A 372 -73.38 74.66 49.11
N GLY A 373 -73.86 75.29 48.04
CA GLY A 373 -74.18 74.63 46.76
C GLY A 373 -72.95 74.03 46.11
N LEU A 374 -71.83 74.76 46.10
CA LEU A 374 -70.54 74.26 45.61
C LEU A 374 -70.08 73.04 46.41
N THR A 375 -70.07 73.13 47.75
CA THR A 375 -69.63 72.03 48.63
C THR A 375 -70.52 70.80 48.46
N ALA A 376 -71.84 70.98 48.36
CA ALA A 376 -72.76 69.89 48.12
C ALA A 376 -72.54 69.25 46.74
N SER A 377 -72.36 70.06 45.70
CA SER A 377 -72.09 69.57 44.35
C SER A 377 -70.75 68.83 44.24
N MET A 378 -69.71 69.30 44.92
CA MET A 378 -68.41 68.64 44.98
C MET A 378 -68.48 67.32 45.76
N GLY A 379 -69.19 67.28 46.89
CA GLY A 379 -69.41 66.03 47.63
C GLY A 379 -70.18 65.00 46.80
N ALA A 380 -71.20 65.43 46.05
CA ALA A 380 -71.99 64.55 45.20
C ALA A 380 -71.18 64.03 43.99
N PHE A 381 -70.36 64.88 43.38
CA PHE A 381 -69.49 64.51 42.26
C PHE A 381 -68.35 63.59 42.69
N ALA A 382 -67.73 63.83 43.85
CA ALA A 382 -66.71 62.95 44.41
C ALA A 382 -67.25 61.52 44.63
N GLY A 383 -68.49 61.40 45.12
CA GLY A 383 -69.14 60.09 45.28
C GLY A 383 -69.53 59.40 43.97
N LEU A 384 -69.61 60.12 42.84
CA LEU A 384 -69.92 59.55 41.53
C LEU A 384 -68.66 59.10 40.77
N VAL A 385 -67.49 59.62 41.13
CA VAL A 385 -66.20 59.33 40.50
C VAL A 385 -65.36 58.35 41.34
N ALA A 386 -65.62 58.24 42.64
CA ALA A 386 -64.95 57.26 43.48
C ALA A 386 -65.37 55.84 43.12
N ASP A 387 -64.38 55.03 42.75
CA ASP A 387 -64.51 53.58 42.53
C ASP A 387 -64.93 52.90 43.85
N GLU A 388 -65.82 51.91 43.78
CA GLU A 388 -66.70 51.44 44.88
C GLU A 388 -66.01 50.84 46.14
N ASP A 389 -64.68 50.85 46.25
CA ASP A 389 -63.95 50.08 47.26
C ASP A 389 -63.14 50.95 48.24
N GLY A 390 -63.80 51.50 49.26
CA GLY A 390 -63.14 52.15 50.40
C GLY A 390 -64.06 52.41 51.60
N PRO A 391 -63.77 51.91 52.82
CA PRO A 391 -64.62 52.10 53.98
C PRO A 391 -64.26 53.43 54.67
N GLY A 392 -64.83 54.51 54.16
CA GLY A 392 -64.82 55.82 54.81
C GLY A 392 -65.70 56.73 53.98
N ARG A 393 -66.67 57.40 54.60
CA ARG A 393 -67.64 58.28 53.93
C ARG A 393 -67.30 59.78 54.13
N PRO A 394 -66.19 60.32 53.60
CA PRO A 394 -65.98 61.76 53.56
C PRO A 394 -66.90 62.46 52.53
N GLU A 395 -67.44 61.75 51.54
CA GLU A 395 -68.28 62.34 50.48
C GLU A 395 -69.66 62.70 51.01
N ALA A 396 -70.29 61.78 51.76
CA ALA A 396 -71.61 61.99 52.34
C ALA A 396 -71.60 63.12 53.38
N THR A 397 -70.51 63.26 54.14
CA THR A 397 -70.37 64.35 55.11
C THR A 397 -70.17 65.69 54.42
N MET A 398 -69.43 65.74 53.30
CA MET A 398 -69.33 66.96 52.47
C MET A 398 -70.66 67.38 51.86
N VAL A 399 -71.45 66.43 51.33
CA VAL A 399 -72.80 66.73 50.82
C VAL A 399 -73.69 67.31 51.92
N LEU A 400 -73.73 66.66 53.08
CA LEU A 400 -74.53 67.11 54.22
C LEU A 400 -74.06 68.48 54.74
N ALA A 401 -72.75 68.74 54.79
CA ALA A 401 -72.20 70.03 55.16
C ALA A 401 -72.62 71.14 54.17
N GLY A 402 -72.57 70.85 52.87
CA GLY A 402 -73.03 71.77 51.83
C GLY A 402 -74.53 72.11 51.93
N ILE A 403 -75.37 71.09 52.15
CA ILE A 403 -76.81 71.27 52.40
C ILE A 403 -77.05 72.12 53.67
N GLY A 404 -76.27 71.88 54.73
CA GLY A 404 -76.33 72.68 55.96
C GLY A 404 -76.02 74.16 55.73
N LEU A 405 -74.98 74.46 54.94
CA LEU A 405 -74.61 75.83 54.56
C LEU A 405 -75.69 76.49 53.69
N LEU A 406 -76.30 75.75 52.76
CA LEU A 406 -77.43 76.25 51.97
C LEU A 406 -78.62 76.63 52.86
N ALA A 407 -78.98 75.76 53.81
CA ALA A 407 -80.07 76.00 54.75
C ALA A 407 -79.79 77.22 55.66
N LEU A 408 -78.55 77.35 56.14
CA LEU A 408 -78.11 78.50 56.93
C LEU A 408 -78.16 79.81 56.12
N GLY A 409 -77.69 79.77 54.87
CA GLY A 409 -77.74 80.93 53.97
C GLY A 409 -79.18 81.35 53.68
N TYR A 410 -80.08 80.38 53.49
CA TYR A 410 -81.51 80.62 53.25
C TYR A 410 -82.19 81.22 54.47
N ALA A 411 -81.92 80.68 55.66
CA ALA A 411 -82.42 81.23 56.90
C ALA A 411 -81.91 82.67 57.13
N ALA A 412 -80.64 82.95 56.82
CA ALA A 412 -80.07 84.30 56.93
C ALA A 412 -80.71 85.32 55.97
N LEU A 413 -81.20 84.87 54.80
CA LEU A 413 -81.96 85.69 53.84
C LEU A 413 -83.40 85.97 54.29
N LEU A 414 -84.04 85.07 55.04
CA LEU A 414 -85.43 85.24 55.48
C LEU A 414 -85.58 86.12 56.73
N VAL A 415 -84.53 86.21 57.54
CA VAL A 415 -84.55 86.91 58.85
C VAL A 415 -84.05 88.37 58.75
N GLY A 416 -83.55 88.80 57.58
CA GLY A 416 -83.04 90.16 57.34
C GLY A 416 -83.64 90.77 56.09
#